data_AF-A0A9E0Q7Z9-F1
#
_entry.id   AF-A0A9E0Q7Z9-F1
#
_cell.length_a   1.000
_cell.length_b   1.000
_cell.length_c   1.000
_cell.angle_alpha   90.00
_cell.angle_beta   90.00
_cell.angle_gamma   90.00
#
_symmetry.space_group_name_H-M   'P 1'
#
loop_
_entity.id
_entity.type
_entity.pdbx_description
1 polymer ?
#
loop_
_entity_poly.entity_id
_entity_poly.type
_entity_poly.pdbx_seq_one_letter_code
_entity_poly.pdbx_strand_id
1 'polypeptide(L)' 'MTLQEERKQRILAWEEKNGRKLESLTRREWIEEARYIFALTEWEAEAYLDHLIAQNHDKVRGTYK' A
#
# COMPACT_ATOMS: atom_id res chain seq x y z
N MET A 1 -18.22 -5.39 7.20
CA MET A 1 -16.90 -5.20 6.58
C MET A 1 -16.03 -4.42 7.53
N THR A 2 -14.82 -4.88 7.73
CA THR A 2 -13.77 -4.17 8.46
C THR A 2 -13.10 -3.15 7.54
N LEU A 3 -12.54 -2.09 8.14
CA LEU A 3 -11.77 -1.06 7.42
C LEU A 3 -10.62 -1.64 6.57
N GLN A 4 -10.06 -2.78 7.00
CA GLN A 4 -9.02 -3.49 6.26
C GLN A 4 -9.56 -4.15 4.97
N GLU A 5 -10.75 -4.73 5.02
CA GLU A 5 -11.39 -5.36 3.86
C GLU A 5 -11.77 -4.32 2.81
N GLU A 6 -12.30 -3.17 3.22
CA GLU A 6 -12.61 -2.07 2.28
C GLU A 6 -11.35 -1.55 1.59
N ARG A 7 -10.26 -1.37 2.32
CA ARG A 7 -8.97 -0.95 1.75
C ARG A 7 -8.46 -1.98 0.74
N LYS A 8 -8.53 -3.27 1.07
CA LYS A 8 -8.13 -4.36 0.16
C LYS A 8 -8.96 -4.36 -1.13
N GLN A 9 -10.28 -4.15 -1.03
CA GLN A 9 -11.16 -4.06 -2.20
C GLN A 9 -10.80 -2.88 -3.10
N ARG A 10 -10.49 -1.72 -2.53
CA ARG A 10 -10.08 -0.54 -3.31
C ARG A 10 -8.75 -0.74 -4.03
N ILE A 11 -7.78 -1.40 -3.39
CA ILE A 11 -6.52 -1.77 -4.03
C ILE A 11 -6.78 -2.71 -5.21
N LEU A 12 -7.54 -3.78 -5.01
CA LEU A 12 -7.84 -4.75 -6.06
C LEU A 12 -8.55 -4.10 -7.25
N ALA A 13 -9.54 -3.24 -6.99
CA ALA A 13 -10.25 -2.51 -8.03
C ALA A 13 -9.32 -1.56 -8.82
N TRP A 14 -8.34 -0.95 -8.15
CA TRP A 14 -7.33 -0.14 -8.81
C TRP A 14 -6.36 -1.00 -9.64
N GLU A 15 -5.91 -2.14 -9.13
CA GLU A 15 -5.00 -3.05 -9.84
C GLU A 15 -5.65 -3.64 -11.10
N GLU A 16 -6.92 -4.04 -11.01
CA GLU A 16 -7.70 -4.53 -12.15
C GLU A 16 -7.87 -3.44 -13.22
N LYS A 17 -8.13 -2.20 -12.80
CA LYS A 17 -8.29 -1.06 -13.71
C LYS A 17 -6.98 -0.67 -14.41
N ASN A 18 -5.85 -0.72 -13.71
CA ASN A 18 -4.57 -0.23 -14.22
C ASN A 18 -3.72 -1.35 -14.85
N GLY A 19 -4.09 -2.62 -14.67
CA GLY A 19 -3.36 -3.77 -15.20
C GLY A 19 -1.94 -3.93 -14.60
N ARG A 20 -1.68 -3.31 -13.44
CA ARG A 20 -0.39 -3.34 -12.73
C ARG A 20 -0.61 -3.39 -11.23
N LYS A 21 0.38 -3.90 -10.50
CA LYS A 21 0.32 -4.02 -9.04
C LYS A 21 0.86 -2.78 -8.35
N LEU A 22 0.28 -2.39 -7.22
CA LEU A 22 0.84 -1.29 -6.40
C LEU A 22 2.30 -1.58 -6.00
N GLU A 23 2.63 -2.84 -5.70
CA GLU A 23 3.99 -3.26 -5.34
C GLU A 23 5.03 -3.05 -6.45
N SER A 24 4.58 -2.92 -7.71
CA SER A 24 5.47 -2.67 -8.85
C SER A 24 5.74 -1.19 -9.11
N LEU A 25 5.05 -0.30 -8.40
CA LEU A 25 5.21 1.14 -8.54
C LEU A 25 6.48 1.65 -7.85
N THR A 26 7.04 2.73 -8.37
CA THR A 26 8.02 3.51 -7.62
C THR A 26 7.38 4.15 -6.40
N ARG A 27 8.18 4.50 -5.38
CA ARG A 27 7.70 5.18 -4.17
C ARG A 27 6.79 6.38 -4.48
N ARG A 28 7.21 7.23 -5.42
CA ARG A 28 6.46 8.44 -5.78
C ARG A 28 5.12 8.12 -6.43
N GLU A 29 5.11 7.22 -7.40
CA GLU A 29 3.87 6.76 -8.05
C GLU A 29 2.94 6.10 -7.05
N TRP A 30 3.48 5.29 -6.14
CA TRP A 30 2.69 4.66 -5.10
C TRP A 30 2.00 5.68 -4.20
N ILE A 31 2.73 6.73 -3.77
CA ILE A 31 2.17 7.80 -2.93
C ILE A 31 1.06 8.53 -3.67
N GLU A 32 1.26 8.89 -4.93
CA GLU A 32 0.25 9.55 -5.75
C GLU A 32 -1.03 8.70 -5.86
N GLU A 33 -0.89 7.41 -6.19
CA GLU A 33 -2.05 6.52 -6.32
C GLU A 33 -2.71 6.22 -4.97
N ALA A 34 -1.93 6.01 -3.91
CA ALA A 34 -2.42 5.75 -2.56
C ALA A 34 -3.24 6.92 -2.01
N ARG A 35 -2.86 8.17 -2.32
CA ARG A 35 -3.66 9.35 -1.98
C ARG A 35 -5.08 9.25 -2.56
N TYR A 36 -5.22 8.81 -3.80
CA TYR A 36 -6.53 8.64 -4.44
C TYR A 36 -7.29 7.41 -3.94
N ILE A 37 -6.63 6.27 -3.76
CA ILE A 37 -7.24 5.00 -3.35
C ILE A 37 -7.74 5.08 -1.89
N PHE A 38 -6.94 5.67 -1.01
CA PHE A 38 -7.20 5.70 0.42
C PHE A 38 -7.73 7.06 0.91
N ALA A 39 -7.89 8.05 0.02
CA ALA A 39 -8.24 9.43 0.38
C ALA A 39 -7.31 10.00 1.46
N LEU A 40 -6.01 9.74 1.30
CA LEU A 40 -4.95 10.16 2.22
C LEU A 40 -4.29 11.44 1.71
N THR A 41 -3.74 12.20 2.65
CA THR A 41 -2.74 13.23 2.33
C THR A 41 -1.41 12.59 1.90
N GLU A 42 -0.54 13.39 1.31
CA GLU A 42 0.79 12.93 0.88
C GLU A 42 1.61 12.37 2.04
N TRP A 43 1.64 13.08 3.17
CA TRP A 43 2.31 12.65 4.40
C TRP A 43 1.74 11.35 4.96
N GLU A 44 0.42 11.18 4.95
CA GLU A 44 -0.21 9.95 5.44
C GLU A 44 0.07 8.77 4.52
N ALA A 45 0.08 8.99 3.20
CA ALA A 45 0.45 7.97 2.23
C ALA A 45 1.92 7.56 2.39
N GLU A 46 2.83 8.52 2.58
CA GLU A 46 4.23 8.25 2.90
C GLU A 46 4.40 7.46 4.18
N ALA A 47 3.77 7.89 5.27
CA ALA A 47 3.83 7.19 6.55
C ALA A 47 3.25 5.78 6.46
N TYR A 48 2.19 5.60 5.65
CA TYR A 48 1.60 4.30 5.42
C TYR A 48 2.53 3.39 4.61
N LEU A 49 3.19 3.92 3.57
CA LEU A 49 4.18 3.18 2.81
C LEU A 49 5.37 2.77 3.70
N ASP A 50 5.87 3.68 4.53
CA ASP A 50 6.95 3.39 5.48
C ASP A 50 6.54 2.33 6.50
N HIS A 51 5.30 2.38 6.99
CA HIS A 51 4.75 1.34 7.85
C HIS A 51 4.70 -0.02 7.15
N LEU A 52 4.27 -0.07 5.88
CA LEU A 52 4.24 -1.30 5.08
C LEU A 52 5.64 -1.86 4.84
N ILE A 53 6.61 -1.01 4.50
CA ILE A 53 8.01 -1.40 4.31
C ILE A 53 8.60 -1.94 5.62
N ALA A 54 8.38 -1.23 6.74
CA ALA A 54 8.84 -1.66 8.06
C ALA A 54 8.21 -3.00 8.46
N GLN A 55 6.90 -3.19 8.24
CA GLN A 55 6.21 -4.44 8.52
C GLN A 55 6.72 -5.60 7.65
N ASN A 56 7.03 -5.34 6.38
CA ASN A 56 7.58 -6.36 5.48
C ASN A 56 9.03 -6.71 5.87
N HIS A 57 9.82 -5.73 6.29
CA HIS A 57 11.17 -5.94 6.81
C HIS A 57 11.17 -6.76 8.12
N ASP A 58 10.16 -6.55 8.97
CA ASP A 58 9.97 -7.35 10.20
C ASP A 58 9.61 -8.82 9.88
N LYS A 59 8.78 -9.07 8.86
CA LYS A 59 8.50 -10.43 8.37
C LYS A 59 9.75 -11.14 7.85
N VAL A 60 10.65 -10.43 7.18
CA VAL A 60 11.94 -10.98 6.70
C VAL A 60 12.93 -11.20 7.85
N ARG A 61 12.86 -10.42 8.92
CA ARG A 61 13.67 -10.66 10.15
C ARG A 61 13.12 -11.80 11.00
N GLY A 62 11.80 -12.03 11.00
CA GLY A 62 11.14 -13.10 11.73
C GLY A 62 11.40 -14.52 11.18
N THR A 63 11.99 -14.66 9.99
CA THR A 63 12.37 -15.97 9.41
C THR A 63 13.76 -16.45 9.81
N TYR A 64 14.48 -15.71 10.66
CA TYR A 64 15.68 -16.21 11.33
C TYR A 64 15.36 -16.53 12.80
N LYS A 65 14.79 -17.72 13.03
CA LYS A 65 14.89 -18.47 14.28
C LYS A 65 15.01 -19.95 13.99
#